data_AF-A0A4U1IXQ3-F1
#
_entry.id   AF-A0A4U1IXQ3-F1
#
_cell.length_a   1.000
_cell.length_b   1.000
_cell.length_c   1.000
_cell.angle_alpha   90.00
_cell.angle_beta   90.00
_cell.angle_gamma   90.00
#
_symmetry.space_group_name_H-M   'P 1'
#
loop_
_entity.id
_entity.type
_entity.pdbx_description
1 polymer ?
#
loop_
_entity_poly.entity_id
_entity_poly.type
_entity_poly.pdbx_seq_one_letter_code
_entity_poly.pdbx_strand_id
1 'polypeptide(L)'
;MDPEERAFVEPHSKLLIKSLDRTRSFAEAVEDFRKLESEFVTRASYNEFQVRETRRRIAETILLLVHDKRPPFDACREAWNDLVRLGFSGIDLECSMSWFYADGCAYDERPDEGLVVLEPLLAKLERLLEETKGSGVEYPARLYENELERLGNLRDALAAQKRGEVIPWLETRRADEAAPPITPEEEEADALYDAFWKAHRAAYKAFRDSNNRSFADISAGYRRVEAEFVARAGEGEAFEDCVDAIKARTAEEILRAACELRAPFHVCRDAWDVFVRLGQDKSWMYPEMYVETCLNSNEPEAGLAVVEPWITEIERKLQACKEPLRPPGKTSVELERQRKELCEIRDKLTAMRRGGEPST
;
A
#
# COMPACT_ATOMS: atom_id res chain seq x y z
N MET A 1 -10.82 -16.59 -15.50
CA MET A 1 -11.58 -15.32 -15.52
C MET A 1 -12.48 -15.35 -16.74
N ASP A 2 -13.77 -15.18 -16.51
CA ASP A 2 -14.80 -15.14 -17.55
C ASP A 2 -14.57 -13.98 -18.54
N PRO A 3 -14.89 -14.12 -19.85
CA PRO A 3 -14.70 -13.05 -20.83
C PRO A 3 -15.45 -11.75 -20.52
N GLU A 4 -16.65 -11.81 -19.94
CA GLU A 4 -17.40 -10.61 -19.57
C GLU A 4 -16.75 -9.91 -18.37
N GLU A 5 -16.30 -10.68 -17.39
CA GLU A 5 -15.54 -10.15 -16.24
C GLU A 5 -14.25 -9.46 -16.72
N ARG A 6 -13.52 -10.07 -17.66
CA ARG A 6 -12.34 -9.42 -18.25
C ARG A 6 -12.69 -8.13 -18.99
N ALA A 7 -13.80 -8.13 -19.73
CA ALA A 7 -14.27 -6.98 -20.46
C ALA A 7 -14.63 -5.80 -19.55
N PHE A 8 -15.07 -6.05 -18.31
CA PHE A 8 -15.29 -5.01 -17.30
C PHE A 8 -13.98 -4.59 -16.60
N VAL A 9 -13.19 -5.57 -16.13
CA VAL A 9 -11.99 -5.32 -15.32
C VAL A 9 -10.95 -4.49 -16.05
N GLU A 10 -10.75 -4.73 -17.34
CA GLU A 10 -9.73 -4.01 -18.12
C GLU A 10 -10.01 -2.49 -18.25
N PRO A 11 -11.18 -2.03 -18.74
CA PRO A 11 -11.50 -0.60 -18.79
C PRO A 11 -11.62 0.00 -17.38
N HIS A 12 -12.18 -0.73 -16.41
CA HIS A 12 -12.26 -0.29 -15.01
C HIS A 12 -10.86 0.01 -14.44
N SER A 13 -9.92 -0.92 -14.59
CA SER A 13 -8.53 -0.77 -14.11
C SER A 13 -7.82 0.39 -14.81
N LYS A 14 -8.01 0.56 -16.13
CA LYS A 14 -7.46 1.69 -16.89
C LYS A 14 -8.00 3.03 -16.40
N LEU A 15 -9.31 3.10 -16.13
CA LEU A 15 -9.95 4.29 -15.59
C LEU A 15 -9.48 4.59 -14.16
N LEU A 16 -9.29 3.58 -13.32
CA LEU A 16 -8.75 3.76 -11.97
C LEU A 16 -7.34 4.37 -12.04
N ILE A 17 -6.44 3.78 -12.83
CA ILE A 17 -5.08 4.30 -13.01
C ILE A 17 -5.10 5.74 -13.52
N LYS A 18 -5.95 6.04 -14.51
CA LYS A 18 -6.12 7.39 -15.05
C LYS A 18 -6.68 8.37 -14.00
N SER A 19 -7.53 7.90 -13.10
CA SER A 19 -8.18 8.73 -12.08
C SER A 19 -7.28 9.07 -10.91
N LEU A 20 -6.25 8.25 -10.66
CA LEU A 20 -5.21 8.53 -9.66
C LEU A 20 -4.20 9.60 -10.14
N ASP A 21 -4.29 10.09 -11.38
CA ASP A 21 -3.49 11.22 -11.85
C ASP A 21 -3.81 12.47 -11.01
N ARG A 22 -2.77 13.13 -10.47
CA ARG A 22 -2.90 14.32 -9.60
C ARG A 22 -3.61 15.47 -10.30
N THR A 23 -3.41 15.64 -11.61
CA THR A 23 -4.04 16.75 -12.36
C THR A 23 -5.53 16.54 -12.60
N ARG A 24 -6.04 15.34 -12.32
CA ARG A 24 -7.42 14.98 -12.60
C ARG A 24 -8.30 15.23 -11.39
N SER A 25 -9.40 15.94 -11.62
CA SER A 25 -10.36 16.23 -10.56
C SER A 25 -11.21 14.99 -10.20
N PHE A 26 -11.74 14.99 -8.98
CA PHE A 26 -12.69 13.98 -8.53
C PHE A 26 -13.94 13.93 -9.42
N ALA A 27 -14.49 15.07 -9.83
CA ALA A 27 -15.69 15.16 -10.65
C ALA A 27 -15.51 14.49 -12.03
N GLU A 28 -14.38 14.74 -12.70
CA GLU A 28 -14.06 14.09 -13.98
C GLU A 28 -13.88 12.58 -13.85
N ALA A 29 -13.33 12.11 -12.71
CA ALA A 29 -13.19 10.68 -12.45
C ALA A 29 -14.56 10.02 -12.22
N VAL A 30 -15.43 10.64 -11.42
CA VAL A 30 -16.81 10.17 -11.20
C VAL A 30 -17.57 10.08 -12.51
N GLU A 31 -17.48 11.09 -13.38
CA GLU A 31 -18.15 11.08 -14.69
C GLU A 31 -17.71 9.88 -15.55
N ASP A 32 -16.40 9.62 -15.66
CA ASP A 32 -15.87 8.46 -16.39
C ASP A 32 -16.43 7.14 -15.85
N PHE A 33 -16.46 6.98 -14.52
CA PHE A 33 -16.94 5.76 -13.89
C PHE A 33 -18.46 5.59 -14.03
N ARG A 34 -19.25 6.66 -13.95
CA ARG A 34 -20.71 6.60 -14.19
C ARG A 34 -21.04 6.31 -15.65
N LYS A 35 -20.19 6.77 -16.59
CA LYS A 35 -20.30 6.38 -18.01
C LYS A 35 -20.01 4.90 -18.21
N LEU A 36 -18.96 4.37 -17.56
CA LEU A 36 -18.65 2.93 -17.58
C LEU A 36 -19.79 2.11 -16.97
N GLU A 37 -20.34 2.54 -15.82
CA GLU A 37 -21.50 1.93 -15.18
C GLU A 37 -22.67 1.81 -16.17
N SER A 38 -23.00 2.91 -16.85
CA SER A 38 -24.12 2.97 -17.80
C SER A 38 -23.93 2.00 -18.98
N GLU A 39 -22.71 1.88 -19.50
CA GLU A 39 -22.40 0.90 -20.56
C GLU A 39 -22.66 -0.53 -20.09
N PHE A 40 -22.11 -0.92 -18.94
CA PHE A 40 -22.17 -2.30 -18.46
C PHE A 40 -23.54 -2.68 -17.90
N VAL A 41 -24.26 -1.74 -17.28
CA VAL A 41 -25.66 -1.94 -16.89
C VAL A 41 -26.53 -2.17 -18.13
N THR A 42 -26.31 -1.42 -19.21
CA THR A 42 -27.05 -1.62 -20.46
C THR A 42 -26.74 -2.99 -21.08
N ARG A 43 -25.47 -3.43 -21.05
CA ARG A 43 -25.04 -4.73 -21.58
C ARG A 43 -25.61 -5.90 -20.78
N ALA A 44 -25.67 -5.79 -19.45
CA ALA A 44 -26.22 -6.81 -18.56
C ALA A 44 -27.72 -7.06 -18.78
N SER A 45 -28.42 -6.15 -19.47
CA SER A 45 -29.83 -6.30 -19.85
C SER A 45 -30.70 -6.66 -18.63
N TYR A 46 -31.38 -7.80 -18.65
CA TYR A 46 -32.26 -8.26 -17.58
C TYR A 46 -31.56 -9.02 -16.45
N ASN A 47 -30.22 -9.13 -16.46
CA ASN A 47 -29.49 -9.77 -15.37
C ASN A 47 -29.37 -8.81 -14.17
N GLU A 48 -30.39 -8.81 -13.31
CA GLU A 48 -30.47 -7.93 -12.12
C GLU A 48 -29.26 -8.08 -11.20
N PHE A 49 -28.71 -9.29 -11.08
CA PHE A 49 -27.51 -9.53 -10.30
C PHE A 49 -26.30 -8.80 -10.89
N GLN A 50 -26.02 -8.96 -12.19
CA GLN A 50 -24.92 -8.27 -12.86
C GLN A 50 -25.09 -6.74 -12.85
N VAL A 51 -26.32 -6.24 -12.99
CA VAL A 51 -26.61 -4.80 -12.87
C VAL A 51 -26.24 -4.31 -11.48
N ARG A 52 -26.72 -4.98 -10.41
CA ARG A 52 -26.41 -4.59 -9.02
C ARG A 52 -24.92 -4.68 -8.72
N GLU A 53 -24.27 -5.76 -9.17
CA GLU A 53 -22.83 -5.96 -9.05
C GLU A 53 -22.02 -4.81 -9.66
N THR A 54 -22.35 -4.47 -10.92
CA THR A 54 -21.68 -3.39 -11.66
C THR A 54 -21.80 -2.07 -10.92
N ARG A 55 -23.02 -1.71 -10.49
CA ARG A 55 -23.27 -0.48 -9.72
C ARG A 55 -22.46 -0.45 -8.43
N ARG A 56 -22.41 -1.56 -7.71
CA ARG A 56 -21.69 -1.65 -6.44
C ARG A 56 -20.18 -1.47 -6.64
N ARG A 57 -19.56 -2.17 -7.60
CA ARG A 57 -18.12 -2.05 -7.89
C ARG A 57 -17.73 -0.63 -8.29
N ILE A 58 -18.60 0.05 -9.05
CA ILE A 58 -18.42 1.46 -9.40
C ILE A 58 -18.53 2.36 -8.15
N ALA A 59 -19.52 2.16 -7.30
CA ALA A 59 -19.67 2.91 -6.05
C ALA A 59 -18.49 2.70 -5.08
N GLU A 60 -18.01 1.46 -4.93
CA GLU A 60 -16.79 1.13 -4.16
C GLU A 60 -15.58 1.92 -4.69
N THR A 61 -15.43 2.00 -6.02
CA THR A 61 -14.32 2.71 -6.65
C THR A 61 -14.43 4.22 -6.46
N ILE A 62 -15.64 4.78 -6.58
CA ILE A 62 -15.88 6.21 -6.34
C ILE A 62 -15.54 6.56 -4.89
N LEU A 63 -15.93 5.75 -3.90
CA LEU A 63 -15.59 5.99 -2.51
C LEU A 63 -14.07 5.89 -2.26
N LEU A 64 -13.38 4.95 -2.90
CA LEU A 64 -11.92 4.90 -2.87
C LEU A 64 -11.31 6.21 -3.42
N LEU A 65 -11.86 6.76 -4.50
CA LEU A 65 -11.40 8.04 -5.06
C LEU A 65 -11.71 9.24 -4.17
N VAL A 66 -12.76 9.19 -3.35
CA VAL A 66 -13.01 10.22 -2.33
C VAL A 66 -11.84 10.30 -1.36
N HIS A 67 -11.33 9.15 -0.91
CA HIS A 67 -10.19 9.09 -0.01
C HIS A 67 -8.91 9.65 -0.66
N ASP A 68 -8.66 9.35 -1.94
CA ASP A 68 -7.49 9.85 -2.69
C ASP A 68 -7.58 11.35 -3.02
N LYS A 69 -8.75 11.81 -3.50
CA LYS A 69 -8.92 13.17 -4.04
C LYS A 69 -9.41 14.19 -3.01
N ARG A 70 -9.78 13.74 -1.81
CA ARG A 70 -10.29 14.58 -0.70
C ARG A 70 -11.29 15.67 -1.16
N PRO A 71 -12.34 15.32 -1.95
CA PRO A 71 -13.34 16.30 -2.38
C PRO A 71 -14.08 16.89 -1.17
N PRO A 72 -14.90 17.94 -1.35
CA PRO A 72 -15.73 18.46 -0.26
C PRO A 72 -16.55 17.35 0.41
N PHE A 73 -16.72 17.45 1.73
CA PHE A 73 -17.31 16.38 2.54
C PHE A 73 -18.68 15.89 2.05
N ASP A 74 -19.52 16.77 1.49
CA ASP A 74 -20.84 16.36 0.99
C ASP A 74 -20.73 15.32 -0.14
N ALA A 75 -19.70 15.39 -0.98
CA ALA A 75 -19.43 14.37 -2.00
C ALA A 75 -18.97 13.04 -1.39
N CYS A 76 -18.19 13.08 -0.30
CA CYS A 76 -17.84 11.89 0.48
C CYS A 76 -19.08 11.22 1.05
N ARG A 77 -19.96 12.00 1.69
CA ARG A 77 -21.23 11.53 2.26
C ARG A 77 -22.16 10.95 1.20
N GLU A 78 -22.24 11.57 0.03
CA GLU A 78 -23.05 11.06 -1.08
C GLU A 78 -22.53 9.70 -1.59
N ALA A 79 -21.22 9.60 -1.85
CA ALA A 79 -20.59 8.36 -2.31
C ALA A 79 -20.79 7.20 -1.31
N TRP A 80 -20.65 7.48 -0.01
CA TRP A 80 -20.93 6.50 1.05
C TRP A 80 -22.38 6.03 1.05
N ASN A 81 -23.33 6.98 1.02
CA ASN A 81 -24.76 6.66 1.03
C ASN A 81 -25.18 5.83 -0.19
N ASP A 82 -24.62 6.12 -1.37
CA ASP A 82 -24.84 5.33 -2.58
C ASP A 82 -24.38 3.88 -2.41
N LEU A 83 -23.17 3.68 -1.87
CA LEU A 83 -22.64 2.35 -1.62
C LEU A 83 -23.48 1.58 -0.57
N VAL A 84 -23.85 2.23 0.54
CA VAL A 84 -24.69 1.62 1.58
C VAL A 84 -26.04 1.15 1.03
N ARG A 85 -26.67 1.91 0.14
CA ARG A 85 -27.93 1.50 -0.53
C ARG A 85 -27.78 0.25 -1.37
N LEU A 86 -26.63 0.08 -2.02
CA LEU A 86 -26.32 -1.10 -2.83
C LEU A 86 -25.94 -2.31 -1.96
N GLY A 87 -25.47 -2.05 -0.75
CA GLY A 87 -24.94 -3.03 0.19
C GLY A 87 -23.50 -3.41 -0.12
N PHE A 88 -22.90 -4.25 0.73
CA PHE A 88 -21.54 -4.77 0.55
C PHE A 88 -21.60 -6.25 0.12
N SER A 89 -20.65 -6.69 -0.70
CA SER A 89 -20.53 -8.11 -1.11
C SER A 89 -19.95 -9.01 -0.04
N GLY A 90 -19.27 -8.44 0.96
CA GLY A 90 -18.65 -9.19 2.04
C GLY A 90 -18.16 -8.26 3.15
N ILE A 91 -17.82 -8.87 4.29
CA ILE A 91 -17.37 -8.18 5.49
C ILE A 91 -16.05 -7.43 5.25
N ASP A 92 -15.13 -7.98 4.46
CA ASP A 92 -13.84 -7.36 4.14
C ASP A 92 -14.01 -6.02 3.41
N LEU A 93 -14.96 -5.98 2.46
CA LEU A 93 -15.29 -4.77 1.71
C LEU A 93 -16.07 -3.78 2.58
N GLU A 94 -16.99 -4.25 3.42
CA GLU A 94 -17.66 -3.39 4.42
C GLU A 94 -16.63 -2.74 5.36
N CYS A 95 -15.64 -3.47 5.84
CA CYS A 95 -14.55 -2.93 6.67
C CYS A 95 -13.71 -1.90 5.91
N SER A 96 -13.24 -2.25 4.72
CA SER A 96 -12.39 -1.37 3.91
C SER A 96 -13.10 -0.07 3.53
N MET A 97 -14.36 -0.15 3.10
CA MET A 97 -15.15 1.01 2.69
C MET A 97 -15.58 1.87 3.88
N SER A 98 -15.93 1.24 5.01
CA SER A 98 -16.22 1.98 6.26
C SER A 98 -14.98 2.70 6.78
N TRP A 99 -13.80 2.09 6.66
CA TRP A 99 -12.54 2.74 6.99
C TRP A 99 -12.30 3.98 6.12
N PHE A 100 -12.45 3.89 4.80
CA PHE A 100 -12.26 5.06 3.91
C PHE A 100 -13.22 6.20 4.23
N TYR A 101 -14.49 5.89 4.49
CA TYR A 101 -15.48 6.90 4.86
C TYR A 101 -15.16 7.54 6.22
N ALA A 102 -14.87 6.73 7.24
CA ALA A 102 -14.55 7.21 8.58
C ALA A 102 -13.24 8.03 8.62
N ASP A 103 -12.25 7.67 7.80
CA ASP A 103 -11.04 8.48 7.61
C ASP A 103 -11.36 9.82 6.95
N GLY A 104 -12.23 9.84 5.93
CA GLY A 104 -12.77 11.07 5.37
C GLY A 104 -13.49 11.94 6.40
N CYS A 105 -14.29 11.33 7.29
CA CYS A 105 -14.89 12.03 8.43
C CYS A 105 -13.85 12.61 9.37
N ALA A 106 -12.76 11.89 9.64
CA ALA A 106 -11.66 12.37 10.48
C ALA A 106 -10.98 13.58 9.85
N TYR A 107 -10.67 13.50 8.54
CA TYR A 107 -10.06 14.56 7.75
C TYR A 107 -10.91 15.83 7.74
N ASP A 108 -12.22 15.71 7.54
CA ASP A 108 -13.18 16.81 7.53
C ASP A 108 -13.64 17.25 8.94
N GLU A 109 -13.03 16.72 10.00
CA GLU A 109 -13.35 17.03 11.40
C GLU A 109 -14.83 16.79 11.75
N ARG A 110 -15.39 15.69 11.24
CA ARG A 110 -16.77 15.19 11.46
C ARG A 110 -16.80 13.90 12.28
N PRO A 111 -16.27 13.87 13.51
CA PRO A 111 -16.06 12.62 14.23
C PRO A 111 -17.35 11.87 14.57
N ASP A 112 -18.45 12.58 14.80
CA ASP A 112 -19.76 11.95 15.05
C ASP A 112 -20.23 11.09 13.87
N GLU A 113 -20.04 11.56 12.62
CA GLU A 113 -20.46 10.82 11.42
C GLU A 113 -19.61 9.55 11.22
N GLY A 114 -18.31 9.62 11.49
CA GLY A 114 -17.43 8.45 11.41
C GLY A 114 -17.74 7.42 12.50
N LEU A 115 -17.97 7.87 13.75
CA LEU A 115 -18.28 6.97 14.87
C LEU A 115 -19.59 6.19 14.66
N VAL A 116 -20.62 6.83 14.09
CA VAL A 116 -21.90 6.17 13.76
C VAL A 116 -21.71 4.97 12.82
N VAL A 117 -20.69 5.00 11.96
CA VAL A 117 -20.38 3.89 11.03
C VAL A 117 -19.50 2.84 11.72
N LEU A 118 -18.49 3.27 12.48
CA LEU A 118 -17.52 2.34 13.07
C LEU A 118 -18.06 1.55 14.26
N GLU A 119 -18.86 2.16 15.14
CA GLU A 119 -19.34 1.49 16.37
C GLU A 119 -20.15 0.22 16.08
N PRO A 120 -21.16 0.23 15.19
CA PRO A 120 -21.93 -0.98 14.88
C PRO A 120 -21.08 -2.04 14.16
N LEU A 121 -20.15 -1.61 13.31
CA LEU A 121 -19.29 -2.52 12.57
C LEU A 121 -18.29 -3.24 13.48
N LEU A 122 -17.68 -2.52 14.43
CA LEU A 122 -16.80 -3.12 15.43
C LEU A 122 -17.55 -4.16 16.28
N ALA A 123 -18.74 -3.84 16.77
CA ALA A 123 -19.57 -4.80 17.51
C ALA A 123 -19.94 -6.04 16.66
N LYS A 124 -20.19 -5.84 15.35
CA LYS A 124 -20.43 -6.94 14.41
C LYS A 124 -19.20 -7.83 14.25
N LEU A 125 -18.02 -7.25 14.11
CA LEU A 125 -16.74 -7.98 13.98
C LEU A 125 -16.39 -8.75 15.25
N GLU A 126 -16.60 -8.18 16.43
CA GLU A 126 -16.40 -8.88 17.71
C GLU A 126 -17.27 -10.13 17.80
N ARG A 127 -18.56 -10.02 17.45
CA ARG A 127 -19.46 -11.17 17.41
C ARG A 127 -19.00 -12.23 16.40
N LEU A 128 -18.64 -11.83 15.18
CA LEU A 128 -18.18 -12.76 14.15
C LEU A 128 -16.88 -13.48 14.56
N LEU A 129 -15.99 -12.77 15.26
CA LEU A 129 -14.78 -13.35 15.83
C LEU A 129 -15.09 -14.41 16.89
N GLU A 130 -15.99 -14.12 17.83
CA GLU A 130 -16.40 -15.08 18.86
C GLU A 130 -17.09 -16.31 18.25
N GLU A 131 -17.96 -16.13 17.25
CA GLU A 131 -18.58 -17.24 16.51
C GLU A 131 -17.54 -18.10 15.78
N THR A 132 -16.49 -17.47 15.24
CA THR A 132 -15.44 -18.18 14.50
C THR A 132 -14.49 -18.95 15.42
N LYS A 133 -14.18 -18.44 16.62
CA LYS A 133 -13.30 -19.11 17.59
C LYS A 133 -13.78 -20.53 17.96
N GLY A 134 -15.09 -20.78 17.90
CA GLY A 134 -15.67 -22.12 18.13
C GLY A 134 -15.57 -23.09 16.94
N SER A 135 -15.22 -22.60 15.75
CA SER A 135 -15.24 -23.38 14.50
C SER A 135 -13.89 -24.01 14.12
N GLY A 136 -12.79 -23.57 14.72
CA GLY A 136 -11.43 -24.00 14.38
C GLY A 136 -10.92 -23.51 13.02
N VAL A 137 -11.64 -22.62 12.35
CA VAL A 137 -11.22 -22.04 11.06
C VAL A 137 -10.37 -20.79 11.31
N GLU A 138 -9.10 -20.85 10.88
CA GLU A 138 -8.12 -19.77 11.08
C GLU A 138 -8.41 -18.52 10.23
N TYR A 139 -8.91 -18.70 9.01
CA TYR A 139 -8.93 -17.64 8.00
C TYR A 139 -10.00 -16.53 8.21
N PRO A 140 -11.21 -16.76 8.77
CA PRO A 140 -12.08 -15.66 9.13
C PRO A 140 -11.63 -14.96 10.41
N ALA A 141 -11.08 -15.70 11.40
CA ALA A 141 -10.71 -15.14 12.69
C ALA A 141 -9.62 -14.06 12.57
N ARG A 142 -8.56 -14.37 11.83
CA ARG A 142 -7.45 -13.43 11.59
C ARG A 142 -7.92 -12.14 10.92
N LEU A 143 -8.83 -12.26 9.95
CA LEU A 143 -9.38 -11.09 9.27
C LEU A 143 -10.12 -10.19 10.26
N TYR A 144 -10.97 -10.75 11.11
CA TYR A 144 -11.70 -9.98 12.11
C TYR A 144 -10.79 -9.34 13.13
N GLU A 145 -9.76 -10.03 13.61
CA GLU A 145 -8.78 -9.45 14.55
C GLU A 145 -8.03 -8.27 13.94
N ASN A 146 -7.61 -8.40 12.67
CA ASN A 146 -6.96 -7.31 11.94
C ASN A 146 -7.87 -6.09 11.79
N GLU A 147 -9.11 -6.30 11.34
CA GLU A 147 -10.06 -5.21 11.13
C GLU A 147 -10.52 -4.57 12.44
N LEU A 148 -10.67 -5.35 13.52
CA LEU A 148 -10.98 -4.82 14.86
C LEU A 148 -9.90 -3.86 15.36
N GLU A 149 -8.63 -4.23 15.20
CA GLU A 149 -7.53 -3.38 15.63
C GLU A 149 -7.43 -2.13 14.74
N ARG A 150 -7.51 -2.28 13.42
CA ARG A 150 -7.42 -1.18 12.46
C ARG A 150 -8.57 -0.17 12.62
N LEU A 151 -9.81 -0.65 12.62
CA LEU A 151 -11.00 0.19 12.78
C LEU A 151 -11.10 0.73 14.21
N GLY A 152 -10.66 -0.04 15.22
CA GLY A 152 -10.62 0.39 16.62
C GLY A 152 -9.68 1.59 16.82
N ASN A 153 -8.49 1.56 16.22
CA ASN A 153 -7.56 2.70 16.26
C ASN A 153 -8.18 3.96 15.64
N LEU A 154 -8.87 3.83 14.50
CA LEU A 154 -9.55 4.96 13.86
C LEU A 154 -10.74 5.46 14.70
N ARG A 155 -11.54 4.57 15.29
CA ARG A 155 -12.60 4.94 16.24
C ARG A 155 -12.02 5.73 17.41
N ASP A 156 -10.92 5.28 17.98
CA ASP A 156 -10.29 5.96 19.12
C ASP A 156 -9.76 7.34 18.72
N ALA A 157 -9.19 7.45 17.51
CA ALA A 157 -8.79 8.72 16.94
C ALA A 157 -9.97 9.68 16.75
N LEU A 158 -11.09 9.23 16.19
CA LEU A 158 -12.31 10.03 16.06
C LEU A 158 -12.86 10.44 17.44
N ALA A 159 -12.85 9.54 18.42
CA ALA A 159 -13.30 9.84 19.77
C ALA A 159 -12.40 10.88 20.46
N ALA A 160 -11.08 10.82 20.24
CA ALA A 160 -10.12 11.81 20.72
C ALA A 160 -10.32 13.16 20.02
N GLN A 161 -10.48 13.17 18.70
CA GLN A 161 -10.80 14.36 17.92
C GLN A 161 -12.11 15.02 18.40
N LYS A 162 -13.15 14.22 18.70
CA LYS A 162 -14.41 14.70 19.28
C LYS A 162 -14.23 15.40 20.64
N ARG A 163 -13.23 14.98 21.43
CA ARG A 163 -12.86 15.65 22.69
C ARG A 163 -11.99 16.89 22.49
N GLY A 164 -11.58 17.19 21.25
CA GLY A 164 -10.69 18.29 20.91
C GLY A 164 -9.20 17.96 21.10
N GLU A 165 -8.83 16.68 21.21
CA GLU A 165 -7.43 16.26 21.29
C GLU A 165 -6.77 16.35 19.91
N VAL A 166 -5.53 16.85 19.86
CA VAL A 166 -4.74 16.90 18.62
C VAL A 166 -4.02 15.57 18.45
N ILE A 167 -4.19 14.95 17.28
CA ILE A 167 -3.57 13.67 16.94
C ILE A 167 -2.48 13.96 15.88
N PRO A 168 -1.19 13.84 16.22
CA PRO A 168 -0.11 14.34 15.36
C PRO A 168 -0.05 13.73 13.96
N TRP A 169 -0.48 12.48 13.80
CA TRP A 169 -0.45 11.77 12.52
C TRP A 169 -1.75 11.89 11.73
N LEU A 170 -2.81 12.47 12.31
CA LEU A 170 -4.10 12.59 11.65
C LEU A 170 -4.12 13.87 10.81
N GLU A 171 -4.12 13.69 9.50
CA GLU A 171 -4.31 14.79 8.55
C GLU A 171 -5.72 15.37 8.68
N THR A 172 -5.85 16.68 8.52
CA THR A 172 -7.15 17.37 8.55
C THR A 172 -7.22 18.39 7.45
N ARG A 173 -8.42 18.61 6.91
CA ARG A 173 -8.67 19.64 5.89
C ARG A 173 -8.18 21.01 6.35
N ARG A 174 -8.38 21.34 7.64
CA ARG A 174 -7.90 22.60 8.21
C ARG A 174 -6.37 22.73 8.14
N ALA A 175 -5.64 21.65 8.42
CA ALA A 175 -4.18 21.66 8.34
C ALA A 175 -3.72 21.83 6.88
N ASP A 176 -4.34 21.11 5.95
CA ASP A 176 -4.03 21.20 4.52
C ASP A 176 -4.36 22.58 3.94
N GLU A 177 -5.52 23.16 4.28
CA GLU A 177 -5.91 24.50 3.84
C GLU A 177 -5.05 25.62 4.48
N ALA A 178 -4.47 25.36 5.64
CA ALA A 178 -3.54 26.26 6.31
C ALA A 178 -2.09 26.07 5.84
N ALA A 179 -1.79 25.00 5.10
CA ALA A 179 -0.45 24.77 4.58
C ALA A 179 -0.06 25.90 3.60
N PRO A 180 1.21 26.34 3.63
CA PRO A 180 1.68 27.28 2.62
C PRO A 180 1.48 26.67 1.22
N PRO A 181 1.18 27.50 0.20
CA PRO A 181 1.13 27.01 -1.17
C PRO A 181 2.48 26.39 -1.53
N ILE A 182 2.44 25.28 -2.26
CA ILE A 182 3.61 24.62 -2.81
C ILE A 182 4.43 25.68 -3.57
N THR A 183 5.73 25.70 -3.31
CA THR A 183 6.65 26.63 -3.97
C THR A 183 6.87 26.21 -5.42
N PRO A 184 7.20 27.14 -6.34
CA PRO A 184 7.53 26.77 -7.72
C PRO A 184 8.67 25.74 -7.82
N GLU A 185 9.60 25.77 -6.86
CA GLU A 185 10.70 24.78 -6.77
C GLU A 185 10.17 23.37 -6.48
N GLU A 186 9.27 23.22 -5.50
CA GLU A 186 8.63 21.95 -5.18
C GLU A 186 7.75 21.45 -6.34
N GLU A 187 7.02 22.35 -7.03
CA GLU A 187 6.24 21.98 -8.22
C GLU A 187 7.14 21.45 -9.36
N GLU A 188 8.29 22.08 -9.59
CA GLU A 188 9.27 21.64 -10.58
C GLU A 188 9.94 20.31 -10.18
N ALA A 189 10.26 20.12 -8.90
CA ALA A 189 10.81 18.88 -8.36
C ALA A 189 9.82 17.71 -8.49
N ASP A 190 8.53 17.94 -8.18
CA ASP A 190 7.46 16.97 -8.37
C ASP A 190 7.26 16.61 -9.85
N ALA A 191 7.26 17.60 -10.74
CA ALA A 191 7.15 17.36 -12.18
C ALA A 191 8.35 16.55 -12.72
N LEU A 192 9.55 16.79 -12.20
CA LEU A 192 10.74 16.02 -12.51
C LEU A 192 10.59 14.57 -12.05
N TYR A 193 10.13 14.36 -10.81
CA TYR A 193 9.91 13.02 -10.24
C TYR A 193 8.83 12.24 -11.01
N ASP A 194 7.73 12.88 -11.40
CA ASP A 194 6.69 12.27 -12.23
C ASP A 194 7.22 11.84 -13.60
N ALA A 195 8.07 12.68 -14.22
CA ALA A 195 8.71 12.34 -15.48
C ALA A 195 9.72 11.19 -15.32
N PHE A 196 10.48 11.16 -14.22
CA PHE A 196 11.35 10.05 -13.86
C PHE A 196 10.53 8.77 -13.75
N TRP A 197 9.42 8.80 -13.02
CA TRP A 197 8.57 7.64 -12.80
C TRP A 197 7.99 7.08 -14.10
N LYS A 198 7.59 7.95 -15.04
CA LYS A 198 7.15 7.55 -16.38
C LYS A 198 8.27 6.85 -17.16
N ALA A 199 9.48 7.41 -17.17
CA ALA A 199 10.63 6.80 -17.83
C ALA A 199 11.03 5.48 -17.18
N HIS A 200 11.01 5.43 -15.85
CA HIS A 200 11.32 4.27 -15.03
C HIS A 200 10.33 3.11 -15.29
N ARG A 201 9.02 3.39 -15.35
CA ARG A 201 8.00 2.40 -15.73
C ARG A 201 8.19 1.90 -17.17
N ALA A 202 8.59 2.76 -18.09
CA ALA A 202 8.88 2.35 -19.46
C ALA A 202 10.09 1.40 -19.52
N ALA A 203 11.14 1.67 -18.73
CA ALA A 203 12.28 0.76 -18.58
C ALA A 203 11.86 -0.61 -18.01
N TYR A 204 11.04 -0.62 -16.95
CA TYR A 204 10.50 -1.86 -16.39
C TYR A 204 9.64 -2.64 -17.40
N LYS A 205 8.75 -1.95 -18.15
CA LYS A 205 7.93 -2.61 -19.17
C LYS A 205 8.80 -3.23 -20.26
N ALA A 206 9.82 -2.50 -20.74
CA ALA A 206 10.76 -3.01 -21.72
C ALA A 206 11.56 -4.21 -21.20
N PHE A 207 11.87 -4.25 -19.90
CA PHE A 207 12.43 -5.42 -19.23
C PHE A 207 11.45 -6.60 -19.27
N ARG A 208 10.23 -6.42 -18.76
CA ARG A 208 9.24 -7.50 -18.64
C ARG A 208 8.85 -8.09 -19.99
N ASP A 209 8.74 -7.26 -21.03
CA ASP A 209 8.35 -7.69 -22.36
C ASP A 209 9.53 -8.35 -23.14
N SER A 210 10.75 -8.32 -22.59
CA SER A 210 11.95 -8.86 -23.20
C SER A 210 12.38 -10.18 -22.52
N ASN A 211 12.02 -11.31 -23.12
CA ASN A 211 12.29 -12.66 -22.59
C ASN A 211 13.78 -13.03 -22.38
N ASN A 212 14.75 -12.20 -22.80
CA ASN A 212 16.18 -12.56 -22.84
C ASN A 212 17.16 -11.46 -22.32
N ARG A 213 16.75 -10.56 -21.42
CA ARG A 213 17.69 -9.55 -20.89
C ARG A 213 18.49 -10.07 -19.70
N SER A 214 19.78 -9.79 -19.71
CA SER A 214 20.66 -10.05 -18.57
C SER A 214 20.43 -9.02 -17.46
N PHE A 215 20.78 -9.36 -16.22
CA PHE A 215 20.78 -8.39 -15.11
C PHE A 215 21.58 -7.13 -15.46
N ALA A 216 22.72 -7.28 -16.14
CA ALA A 216 23.58 -6.15 -16.52
C ALA A 216 22.84 -5.15 -17.42
N ASP A 217 22.06 -5.63 -18.39
CA ASP A 217 21.27 -4.76 -19.29
C ASP A 217 20.19 -3.99 -18.53
N ILE A 218 19.56 -4.63 -17.55
CA ILE A 218 18.47 -4.04 -16.76
C ILE A 218 19.04 -3.01 -15.79
N SER A 219 20.09 -3.35 -15.06
CA SER A 219 20.78 -2.43 -14.16
C SER A 219 21.30 -1.20 -14.91
N ALA A 220 21.91 -1.40 -16.08
CA ALA A 220 22.35 -0.30 -16.93
C ALA A 220 21.19 0.56 -17.45
N GLY A 221 20.03 -0.05 -17.74
CA GLY A 221 18.81 0.65 -18.12
C GLY A 221 18.33 1.60 -17.03
N TYR A 222 18.18 1.09 -15.79
CA TYR A 222 17.75 1.89 -14.66
C TYR A 222 18.75 2.99 -14.30
N ARG A 223 20.06 2.68 -14.24
CA ARG A 223 21.09 3.70 -13.97
C ARG A 223 21.16 4.80 -15.02
N ARG A 224 20.83 4.50 -16.28
CA ARG A 224 20.75 5.51 -17.33
C ARG A 224 19.60 6.48 -17.07
N VAL A 225 18.43 5.95 -16.69
CA VAL A 225 17.27 6.78 -16.33
C VAL A 225 17.62 7.62 -15.10
N GLU A 226 18.16 7.02 -14.04
CA GLU A 226 18.63 7.75 -12.85
C GLU A 226 19.57 8.90 -13.23
N ALA A 227 20.64 8.62 -13.98
CA ALA A 227 21.63 9.63 -14.37
C ALA A 227 21.02 10.78 -15.20
N GLU A 228 20.09 10.48 -16.11
CA GLU A 228 19.38 11.49 -16.88
C GLU A 228 18.59 12.45 -15.98
N PHE A 229 17.85 11.92 -15.03
CA PHE A 229 16.97 12.72 -14.18
C PHE A 229 17.71 13.44 -13.06
N VAL A 230 18.75 12.81 -12.48
CA VAL A 230 19.65 13.48 -11.54
C VAL A 230 20.38 14.66 -12.21
N ALA A 231 20.80 14.52 -13.47
CA ALA A 231 21.44 15.62 -14.20
C ALA A 231 20.48 16.78 -14.57
N ARG A 232 19.17 16.55 -14.48
CA ARG A 232 18.13 17.55 -14.75
C ARG A 232 17.62 18.23 -13.47
N ALA A 233 17.98 17.72 -12.30
CA ALA A 233 17.61 18.32 -11.03
C ALA A 233 18.24 19.71 -10.90
N GLY A 234 17.45 20.67 -10.41
CA GLY A 234 17.92 22.01 -10.09
C GLY A 234 18.76 22.04 -8.81
N GLU A 235 19.01 23.24 -8.31
CA GLU A 235 19.60 23.47 -6.99
C GLU A 235 18.47 23.77 -5.98
N GLY A 236 18.63 23.33 -4.74
CA GLY A 236 17.67 23.58 -3.66
C GLY A 236 17.22 22.31 -2.94
N GLU A 237 16.60 22.49 -1.76
CA GLU A 237 16.23 21.39 -0.85
C GLU A 237 15.23 20.44 -1.51
N ALA A 238 14.24 20.97 -2.26
CA ALA A 238 13.24 20.13 -2.92
C ALA A 238 13.85 19.24 -4.03
N PHE A 239 14.88 19.74 -4.72
CA PHE A 239 15.61 18.95 -5.72
C PHE A 239 16.56 17.93 -5.09
N GLU A 240 17.18 18.25 -3.94
CA GLU A 240 17.99 17.29 -3.17
C GLU A 240 17.13 16.10 -2.73
N ASP A 241 15.96 16.35 -2.14
CA ASP A 241 15.00 15.33 -1.76
C ASP A 241 14.51 14.50 -2.97
N CYS A 242 14.20 15.17 -4.09
CA CYS A 242 13.81 14.51 -5.33
C CYS A 242 14.91 13.58 -5.88
N VAL A 243 16.17 14.04 -5.86
CA VAL A 243 17.34 13.25 -6.28
C VAL A 243 17.53 12.03 -5.41
N ASP A 244 17.39 12.16 -4.09
CA ASP A 244 17.53 11.04 -3.17
C ASP A 244 16.39 10.03 -3.34
N ALA A 245 15.15 10.49 -3.58
CA ALA A 245 14.04 9.62 -3.95
C ALA A 245 14.29 8.86 -5.27
N ILE A 246 14.83 9.53 -6.29
CA ILE A 246 15.20 8.91 -7.59
C ILE A 246 16.24 7.81 -7.40
N LYS A 247 17.29 8.06 -6.61
CA LYS A 247 18.34 7.08 -6.33
C LYS A 247 17.81 5.90 -5.53
N ALA A 248 17.07 6.16 -4.45
CA ALA A 248 16.49 5.12 -3.60
C ALA A 248 15.59 4.19 -4.43
N ARG A 249 14.74 4.77 -5.28
CA ARG A 249 13.87 3.99 -6.16
C ARG A 249 14.64 3.17 -7.19
N THR A 250 15.68 3.75 -7.78
CA THR A 250 16.51 3.02 -8.74
C THR A 250 17.21 1.84 -8.07
N ALA A 251 17.73 2.03 -6.86
CA ALA A 251 18.36 0.96 -6.08
C ALA A 251 17.39 -0.17 -5.72
N GLU A 252 16.16 0.17 -5.30
CA GLU A 252 15.07 -0.77 -5.03
C GLU A 252 14.81 -1.69 -6.24
N GLU A 253 14.74 -1.10 -7.43
CA GLU A 253 14.40 -1.81 -8.66
C GLU A 253 15.55 -2.65 -9.21
N ILE A 254 16.79 -2.19 -9.02
CA ILE A 254 17.99 -2.99 -9.29
C ILE A 254 18.07 -4.20 -8.36
N LEU A 255 17.81 -4.02 -7.05
CA LEU A 255 17.77 -5.14 -6.10
C LEU A 255 16.69 -6.14 -6.49
N ARG A 256 15.48 -5.65 -6.81
CA ARG A 256 14.38 -6.51 -7.26
C ARG A 256 14.79 -7.34 -8.48
N ALA A 257 15.38 -6.70 -9.49
CA ALA A 257 15.85 -7.37 -10.70
C ALA A 257 16.96 -8.39 -10.40
N ALA A 258 17.89 -8.08 -9.49
CA ALA A 258 18.96 -9.01 -9.08
C ALA A 258 18.37 -10.30 -8.47
N CYS A 259 17.40 -10.15 -7.56
CA CYS A 259 16.73 -11.28 -6.91
C CYS A 259 15.84 -12.07 -7.88
N GLU A 260 14.97 -11.42 -8.65
CA GLU A 260 14.05 -12.08 -9.60
C GLU A 260 14.80 -12.86 -10.69
N LEU A 261 15.90 -12.30 -11.20
CA LEU A 261 16.72 -12.94 -12.22
C LEU A 261 17.75 -13.93 -11.66
N ARG A 262 17.78 -14.11 -10.33
CA ARG A 262 18.74 -14.97 -9.64
C ARG A 262 20.18 -14.66 -10.07
N ALA A 263 20.53 -13.37 -10.05
CA ALA A 263 21.88 -12.93 -10.32
C ALA A 263 22.88 -13.57 -9.32
N PRO A 264 24.18 -13.64 -9.65
CA PRO A 264 25.19 -14.13 -8.71
C PRO A 264 25.10 -13.40 -7.36
N PHE A 265 25.30 -14.11 -6.25
CA PHE A 265 25.06 -13.57 -4.90
C PHE A 265 25.76 -12.23 -4.64
N HIS A 266 27.02 -12.05 -5.06
CA HIS A 266 27.74 -10.79 -4.88
C HIS A 266 27.04 -9.60 -5.54
N VAL A 267 26.36 -9.81 -6.68
CA VAL A 267 25.56 -8.78 -7.36
C VAL A 267 24.34 -8.40 -6.52
N CYS A 268 23.63 -9.39 -5.98
CA CYS A 268 22.50 -9.15 -5.08
C CYS A 268 22.94 -8.43 -3.81
N ARG A 269 24.10 -8.81 -3.25
CA ARG A 269 24.69 -8.17 -2.07
C ARG A 269 25.06 -6.72 -2.35
N ASP A 270 25.73 -6.44 -3.47
CA ASP A 270 26.08 -5.07 -3.85
C ASP A 270 24.82 -4.20 -4.03
N ALA A 271 23.78 -4.75 -4.66
CA ALA A 271 22.49 -4.06 -4.82
C ALA A 271 21.80 -3.81 -3.47
N TRP A 272 21.84 -4.80 -2.56
CA TRP A 272 21.34 -4.68 -1.20
C TRP A 272 22.07 -3.60 -0.40
N ASP A 273 23.40 -3.56 -0.45
CA ASP A 273 24.22 -2.58 0.26
C ASP A 273 23.98 -1.15 -0.25
N VAL A 274 23.68 -0.98 -1.55
CA VAL A 274 23.25 0.31 -2.09
C VAL A 274 21.85 0.67 -1.60
N PHE A 275 20.90 -0.26 -1.66
CA PHE A 275 19.53 -0.06 -1.18
C PHE A 275 19.48 0.34 0.30
N VAL A 276 20.20 -0.37 1.18
CA VAL A 276 20.25 -0.06 2.62
C VAL A 276 20.86 1.32 2.89
N ARG A 277 21.94 1.67 2.17
CA ARG A 277 22.64 2.95 2.34
C ARG A 277 21.80 4.15 1.94
N LEU A 278 20.96 4.02 0.91
CA LEU A 278 20.05 5.08 0.46
C LEU A 278 18.79 5.19 1.33
N GLY A 279 18.69 4.35 2.37
CA GLY A 279 17.51 4.25 3.22
C GLY A 279 16.55 3.20 2.68
N GLN A 280 16.13 2.29 3.56
CA GLN A 280 15.12 1.30 3.22
C GLN A 280 13.76 1.98 3.07
N ASP A 281 13.04 1.65 2.00
CA ASP A 281 11.59 1.78 2.03
C ASP A 281 11.03 0.92 3.18
N LYS A 282 9.95 1.36 3.81
CA LYS A 282 9.27 0.65 4.91
C LYS A 282 8.63 -0.68 4.45
N SER A 283 8.76 -1.04 3.16
CA SER A 283 8.25 -2.26 2.55
C SER A 283 9.02 -3.51 2.98
N TRP A 284 8.26 -4.57 3.28
CA TRP A 284 8.77 -5.88 3.71
C TRP A 284 9.22 -6.78 2.55
N MET A 285 8.84 -6.44 1.32
CA MET A 285 9.07 -7.27 0.14
C MET A 285 10.56 -7.44 -0.18
N TYR A 286 11.35 -6.37 -0.11
CA TYR A 286 12.76 -6.41 -0.53
C TYR A 286 13.68 -7.15 0.44
N PRO A 287 13.58 -6.95 1.77
CA PRO A 287 14.32 -7.77 2.71
C PRO A 287 14.01 -9.27 2.57
N GLU A 288 12.75 -9.65 2.36
CA GLU A 288 12.36 -11.05 2.15
C GLU A 288 13.01 -11.64 0.90
N MET A 289 12.92 -10.95 -0.25
CA MET A 289 13.55 -11.39 -1.51
C MET A 289 15.07 -11.58 -1.38
N TYR A 290 15.74 -10.66 -0.67
CA TYR A 290 17.19 -10.76 -0.44
C TYR A 290 17.54 -11.91 0.50
N VAL A 291 16.76 -12.12 1.56
CA VAL A 291 16.94 -13.24 2.49
C VAL A 291 16.71 -14.59 1.81
N GLU A 292 15.72 -14.70 0.92
CA GLU A 292 15.53 -15.89 0.08
C GLU A 292 16.75 -16.13 -0.82
N THR A 293 17.34 -15.07 -1.38
CA THR A 293 18.58 -15.15 -2.15
C THR A 293 19.74 -15.68 -1.30
N CYS A 294 19.86 -15.23 -0.04
CA CYS A 294 20.87 -15.72 0.90
C CYS A 294 20.70 -17.22 1.22
N LEU A 295 19.46 -17.66 1.45
CA LEU A 295 19.13 -19.07 1.67
C LEU A 295 19.52 -19.92 0.45
N ASN A 296 19.15 -19.48 -0.75
CA ASN A 296 19.45 -20.19 -2.00
C ASN A 296 20.95 -20.23 -2.35
N SER A 297 21.70 -19.23 -1.91
CA SER A 297 23.15 -19.11 -2.18
C SER A 297 24.03 -19.73 -1.09
N ASN A 298 23.43 -20.27 -0.02
CA ASN A 298 24.14 -20.77 1.16
C ASN A 298 25.00 -19.70 1.86
N GLU A 299 24.44 -18.51 2.04
CA GLU A 299 25.11 -17.34 2.62
C GLU A 299 24.45 -16.95 3.96
N PRO A 300 24.60 -17.77 5.02
CA PRO A 300 23.83 -17.64 6.24
C PRO A 300 24.14 -16.35 7.02
N GLU A 301 25.39 -15.88 7.03
CA GLU A 301 25.76 -14.64 7.74
C GLU A 301 25.11 -13.41 7.14
N ALA A 302 25.04 -13.33 5.81
CA ALA A 302 24.39 -12.23 5.12
C ALA A 302 22.87 -12.23 5.37
N GLY A 303 22.24 -13.40 5.40
CA GLY A 303 20.84 -13.53 5.75
C GLY A 303 20.55 -13.13 7.20
N LEU A 304 21.37 -13.58 8.16
CA LEU A 304 21.20 -13.28 9.59
C LEU A 304 21.36 -11.77 9.86
N ALA A 305 22.30 -11.11 9.19
CA ALA A 305 22.51 -9.68 9.30
C ALA A 305 21.28 -8.84 8.89
N VAL A 306 20.36 -9.41 8.11
CA VAL A 306 19.10 -8.76 7.73
C VAL A 306 17.96 -9.17 8.65
N VAL A 307 17.84 -10.47 8.96
CA VAL A 307 16.72 -11.00 9.74
C VAL A 307 16.75 -10.57 11.20
N GLU A 308 17.93 -10.53 11.85
CA GLU A 308 18.02 -10.20 13.27
C GLU A 308 17.58 -8.77 13.59
N PRO A 309 18.11 -7.71 12.93
CA PRO A 309 17.63 -6.34 13.15
C PRO A 309 16.13 -6.20 12.87
N TRP A 310 15.63 -6.97 11.91
CA TRP A 310 14.22 -6.88 11.52
C TRP A 310 13.28 -7.52 12.55
N ILE A 311 13.67 -8.65 13.16
CA ILE A 311 12.94 -9.21 14.31
C ILE A 311 12.87 -8.16 15.43
N THR A 312 13.99 -7.52 15.76
CA THR A 312 14.04 -6.46 16.78
C THR A 312 13.10 -5.29 16.43
N GLU A 313 13.07 -4.86 15.18
CA GLU A 313 12.17 -3.80 14.71
C GLU A 313 10.69 -4.19 14.80
N ILE A 314 10.35 -5.44 14.49
CA ILE A 314 8.97 -5.94 14.65
C ILE A 314 8.60 -6.03 16.14
N GLU A 315 9.49 -6.47 17.00
CA GLU A 315 9.26 -6.51 18.44
C GLU A 315 9.05 -5.10 19.02
N ARG A 316 9.83 -4.12 18.54
CA ARG A 316 9.64 -2.70 18.87
C ARG A 316 8.26 -2.21 18.41
N LYS A 317 7.85 -2.54 17.18
CA LYS A 317 6.53 -2.19 16.64
C LYS A 317 5.39 -2.85 17.42
N LEU A 318 5.52 -4.12 17.80
CA LEU A 318 4.55 -4.83 18.65
C LEU A 318 4.42 -4.19 20.03
N GLN A 319 5.50 -3.65 20.58
CA GLN A 319 5.42 -2.91 21.83
C GLN A 319 4.70 -1.57 21.64
N ALA A 320 4.97 -0.85 20.55
CA ALA A 320 4.27 0.38 20.18
C ALA A 320 2.78 0.13 19.86
N CYS A 321 2.40 -1.07 19.42
CA CYS A 321 1.00 -1.44 19.18
C CYS A 321 0.11 -1.31 20.43
N LYS A 322 0.70 -1.32 21.62
CA LYS A 322 0.01 -1.15 22.91
C LYS A 322 -0.26 0.32 23.26
N GLU A 323 0.32 1.26 22.51
CA GLU A 323 0.11 2.69 22.74
C GLU A 323 -1.24 3.12 22.14
N PRO A 324 -2.05 3.89 22.89
CA PRO A 324 -3.31 4.42 22.38
C PRO A 324 -3.04 5.43 21.27
N LEU A 325 -3.99 5.57 20.33
CA LEU A 325 -3.93 6.56 19.24
C LEU A 325 -2.67 6.44 18.38
N ARG A 326 -2.20 5.23 18.13
CA ARG A 326 -1.06 5.03 17.23
C ARG A 326 -1.44 5.31 15.77
N PRO A 327 -0.49 5.69 14.91
CA PRO A 327 -0.72 5.85 13.48
C PRO A 327 -1.26 4.56 12.83
N PRO A 328 -2.03 4.68 11.73
CA PRO A 328 -2.40 3.53 10.92
C PRO A 328 -1.14 2.81 10.42
N GLY A 329 -1.21 1.49 10.38
CA GLY A 329 -0.07 0.65 10.01
C GLY A 329 -0.38 -0.83 10.18
N LYS A 330 0.67 -1.65 10.25
CA LYS A 330 0.52 -3.09 10.50
C LYS A 330 -0.16 -3.32 11.86
N THR A 331 -1.09 -4.27 11.89
CA THR A 331 -1.76 -4.74 13.10
C THR A 331 -0.81 -5.60 13.94
N SER A 332 -1.11 -5.74 15.22
CA SER A 332 -0.37 -6.62 16.12
C SER A 332 -0.39 -8.06 15.61
N VAL A 333 -1.53 -8.53 15.12
CA VAL A 333 -1.68 -9.86 14.51
C VAL A 333 -0.79 -10.03 13.27
N GLU A 334 -0.73 -9.04 12.39
CA GLU A 334 0.13 -9.09 11.21
C GLU A 334 1.62 -9.05 11.59
N LEU A 335 1.99 -8.25 12.59
CA LEU A 335 3.36 -8.17 13.10
C LEU A 335 3.79 -9.46 13.81
N GLU A 336 2.91 -10.10 14.59
CA GLU A 336 3.18 -11.38 15.24
C GLU A 336 3.41 -12.49 14.22
N ARG A 337 2.61 -12.51 13.14
CA ARG A 337 2.84 -13.43 12.02
C ARG A 337 4.21 -13.22 11.39
N GLN A 338 4.53 -11.98 11.03
CA GLN A 338 5.82 -11.66 10.42
C GLN A 338 6.99 -12.03 11.35
N ARG A 339 6.84 -11.77 12.66
CA ARG A 339 7.83 -12.18 13.67
C ARG A 339 8.04 -13.69 13.66
N LYS A 340 6.97 -14.48 13.58
CA LYS A 340 7.04 -15.95 13.53
C LYS A 340 7.76 -16.42 12.26
N GLU A 341 7.35 -15.90 11.10
CA GLU A 341 7.97 -16.22 9.80
C GLU A 341 9.48 -15.89 9.80
N LEU A 342 9.87 -14.74 10.35
CA LEU A 342 11.27 -14.36 10.48
C LEU A 342 12.04 -15.21 11.48
N CYS A 343 11.43 -15.62 12.59
CA CYS A 343 12.06 -16.58 13.51
C CYS A 343 12.35 -17.91 12.82
N GLU A 344 11.41 -18.43 12.03
CA GLU A 344 11.62 -19.68 11.27
C GLU A 344 12.76 -19.55 10.25
N ILE A 345 12.86 -18.39 9.58
CA ILE A 345 13.96 -18.08 8.67
C ILE A 345 15.30 -17.99 9.41
N ARG A 346 15.36 -17.27 10.55
CA ARG A 346 16.55 -17.16 11.39
C ARG A 346 17.04 -18.54 11.82
N ASP A 347 16.12 -19.41 12.22
CA ASP A 347 16.45 -20.77 12.68
C ASP A 347 17.02 -21.61 11.53
N LYS A 348 16.48 -21.48 10.30
CA LYS A 348 17.04 -22.11 9.09
C LYS A 348 18.47 -21.61 8.78
N LEU A 349 18.69 -20.30 8.78
CA LEU A 349 20.01 -19.71 8.54
C LEU A 349 21.02 -20.12 9.61
N THR A 350 20.59 -20.19 10.88
CA THR A 350 21.43 -20.66 12.00
C THR A 350 21.80 -22.13 11.84
N ALA A 351 20.88 -22.97 11.37
CA ALA A 351 21.17 -24.37 11.08
C ALA A 351 22.16 -24.52 9.92
N MET A 352 22.02 -23.74 8.85
CA MET A 352 22.97 -23.71 7.73
C MET A 352 24.37 -23.31 8.18
N ARG A 353 24.49 -22.26 9.01
CA ARG A 353 25.75 -21.83 9.62
C ARG A 353 26.46 -22.97 10.36
N ARG A 354 25.71 -23.74 11.16
CA ARG A 354 26.23 -24.88 11.94
C ARG A 354 26.58 -26.10 11.08
N GLY A 355 25.86 -26.31 9.97
CA GLY A 355 26.08 -27.43 9.05
C GLY A 355 27.25 -27.24 8.07
N GLY A 356 27.80 -26.02 7.99
CA GLY A 356 28.93 -25.65 7.14
C GLY A 356 30.30 -25.64 7.84
N GLU A 357 30.35 -25.88 9.15
CA GLU A 357 31.63 -26.04 9.86
C GLU A 357 32.28 -27.37 9.42
N PRO A 358 33.50 -27.37 8.84
CA PRO A 358 34.24 -28.61 8.66
C PRO A 358 34.52 -29.19 10.04
N SER A 359 34.18 -30.46 10.25
CA SER A 359 34.72 -31.21 11.39
C SER A 359 36.24 -31.08 11.37
N THR A 360 36.78 -30.30 12.31
CA THR A 360 38.22 -30.11 12.52
C THR A 360 38.94 -31.40 12.84
#